data_AF-A0A016WPF4-F1
#
_entry.id   AF-A0A016WPF4-F1
#
_cell.length_a   1.000
_cell.length_b   1.000
_cell.length_c   1.000
_cell.angle_alpha   90.00
_cell.angle_beta   90.00
_cell.angle_gamma   90.00
#
_symmetry.space_group_name_H-M   'P 1'
#
loop_
_entity.id
_entity.type
_entity.pdbx_description
1 polymer ?
#
loop_
_entity_poly.entity_id
_entity_poly.type
_entity_poly.pdbx_seq_one_letter_code
_entity_poly.pdbx_strand_id
1 'polypeptide(L)'
;MTLKVLKKYFFTQNSCLEYMSSDAQALRTLASIARGQTERNGNFGIAPPASAMYKLRYDCNAESYAQQHVNTCDGRNQPESGHPGYKENVNVLGRQSDFAGAAQWAMASWWGQLARFGMRTDMLFTEAIRRRRTNNIRKFTKMAWWSNTIVGCAIRNCGSFIFTSCMYAPGGNVVGQHVYNVGAVCSGCPDMCENGLCSAP
;
A
#
# COMPACT_ATOMS: atom_id res chain seq x y z
N MET A 1 22.79 -24.69 16.12
CA MET A 1 22.73 -23.39 16.82
C MET A 1 23.81 -22.50 16.22
N THR A 2 23.40 -21.31 15.79
CA THR A 2 24.21 -20.10 15.47
C THR A 2 24.94 -19.96 14.12
N LEU A 3 24.89 -18.69 13.65
CA LEU A 3 25.64 -17.96 12.60
C LEU A 3 25.11 -18.08 11.16
N LYS A 4 24.76 -17.01 10.42
CA LYS A 4 25.30 -15.64 10.38
C LYS A 4 24.22 -14.60 10.01
N VAL A 5 24.06 -13.59 10.86
CA VAL A 5 23.68 -12.23 10.45
C VAL A 5 24.95 -11.61 9.90
N LEU A 6 24.99 -11.28 8.61
CA LEU A 6 25.91 -10.33 7.98
C LEU A 6 25.55 -10.22 6.49
N LYS A 7 24.80 -9.18 6.11
CA LYS A 7 24.97 -8.58 4.79
C LYS A 7 24.94 -7.07 4.92
N LYS A 8 26.16 -6.57 5.03
CA LYS A 8 26.60 -5.19 4.98
C LYS A 8 26.41 -4.71 3.53
N TYR A 9 25.75 -3.56 3.37
CA TYR A 9 25.75 -2.67 2.21
C TYR A 9 26.69 -3.06 1.06
N PHE A 10 26.13 -3.57 -0.04
CA PHE A 10 26.72 -3.48 -1.38
C PHE A 10 25.61 -3.44 -2.42
N PHE A 11 25.56 -2.34 -3.18
CA PHE A 11 24.83 -2.20 -4.44
C PHE A 11 25.15 -3.39 -5.35
N THR A 12 24.26 -4.38 -5.42
CA THR A 12 24.19 -5.34 -6.53
C THR A 12 22.73 -5.70 -6.77
N GLN A 13 22.36 -5.83 -8.04
CA GLN A 13 21.01 -5.96 -8.62
C GLN A 13 20.15 -7.16 -8.14
N ASN A 14 20.52 -7.86 -7.06
CA ASN A 14 19.81 -9.02 -6.52
C ASN A 14 19.06 -8.74 -5.19
N SER A 15 18.78 -7.47 -4.87
CA SER A 15 18.27 -7.03 -3.55
C SER A 15 16.74 -6.92 -3.42
N CYS A 16 15.97 -7.05 -4.50
CA CYS A 16 14.50 -6.88 -4.44
C CYS A 16 13.75 -8.00 -3.69
N LEU A 17 14.43 -9.08 -3.29
CA LEU A 17 13.79 -10.29 -2.73
C LEU A 17 13.67 -10.30 -1.20
N GLU A 18 14.23 -9.32 -0.47
CA GLU A 18 14.21 -9.35 0.99
C GLU A 18 12.89 -8.84 1.64
N TYR A 19 11.96 -8.25 0.87
CA TYR A 19 10.70 -7.70 1.39
C TYR A 19 9.44 -8.52 1.07
N MET A 20 9.57 -9.80 0.68
CA MET A 20 8.45 -10.72 0.39
C MET A 20 7.34 -10.76 1.47
N SER A 21 7.64 -10.42 2.74
CA SER A 21 6.66 -10.41 3.83
C SER A 21 5.60 -9.30 3.74
N SER A 22 5.97 -8.10 3.25
CA SER A 22 5.02 -7.01 3.05
C SER A 22 4.11 -7.27 1.85
N ASP A 23 4.62 -7.95 0.83
CA ASP A 23 3.88 -8.29 -0.39
C ASP A 23 2.76 -9.27 -0.08
N ALA A 24 3.09 -10.30 0.70
CA ALA A 24 2.11 -11.27 1.16
C ALA A 24 1.03 -10.60 2.03
N GLN A 25 1.38 -9.59 2.84
CA GLN A 25 0.40 -8.85 3.63
C GLN A 25 -0.47 -7.93 2.77
N ALA A 26 0.12 -7.24 1.79
CA ALA A 26 -0.62 -6.41 0.84
C ALA A 26 -1.64 -7.24 0.05
N LEU A 27 -1.21 -8.38 -0.49
CA LEU A 27 -2.09 -9.28 -1.23
C LEU A 27 -3.21 -9.86 -0.36
N ARG A 28 -2.91 -10.27 0.89
CA ARG A 28 -3.93 -10.76 1.82
C ARG A 28 -5.00 -9.72 2.14
N THR A 29 -4.58 -8.48 2.38
CA THR A 29 -5.50 -7.37 2.70
C THR A 29 -6.35 -6.98 1.48
N LEU A 30 -5.76 -6.91 0.28
CA LEU A 30 -6.50 -6.71 -0.97
C LEU A 30 -7.54 -7.81 -1.23
N ALA A 31 -7.15 -9.08 -1.07
CA ALA A 31 -8.08 -10.21 -1.23
C ALA A 31 -9.21 -10.19 -0.18
N SER A 32 -8.91 -9.71 1.03
CA SER A 32 -9.90 -9.55 2.11
C SER A 32 -10.96 -8.51 1.76
N ILE A 33 -10.55 -7.31 1.33
CA ILE A 33 -11.52 -6.26 0.95
C ILE A 33 -12.26 -6.60 -0.35
N ALA A 34 -11.59 -7.20 -1.33
CA ALA A 34 -12.22 -7.54 -2.61
C ALA A 34 -13.38 -8.52 -2.44
N ARG A 35 -13.27 -9.43 -1.47
CA ARG A 35 -14.35 -10.38 -1.13
C ARG A 35 -15.47 -9.75 -0.30
N GLY A 36 -15.25 -8.58 0.32
CA GLY A 36 -16.27 -7.86 1.08
C GLY A 36 -16.75 -8.57 2.36
N GLN A 37 -15.89 -9.34 3.02
CA GLN A 37 -16.30 -10.23 4.13
C GLN A 37 -16.00 -9.68 5.53
N THR A 38 -14.86 -9.02 5.72
CA THR A 38 -14.31 -8.76 7.07
C THR A 38 -13.80 -7.34 7.30
N GLU A 39 -13.52 -6.58 6.23
CA GLU A 39 -12.90 -5.27 6.34
C GLU A 39 -13.91 -4.22 6.80
N ARG A 40 -13.77 -3.73 8.03
CA ARG A 40 -14.67 -2.71 8.59
C ARG A 40 -14.48 -1.37 7.88
N ASN A 41 -15.58 -0.73 7.50
CA ASN A 41 -15.65 0.61 6.93
C ASN A 41 -16.23 1.63 7.93
N GLY A 42 -15.44 1.99 8.96
CA GLY A 42 -15.89 2.92 10.00
C GLY A 42 -17.23 2.52 10.63
N ASN A 43 -18.20 3.43 10.54
CA ASN A 43 -19.58 3.21 11.01
C ASN A 43 -20.54 2.79 9.89
N PHE A 44 -20.04 2.52 8.68
CA PHE A 44 -20.82 2.08 7.52
C PHE A 44 -20.92 0.54 7.40
N GLY A 45 -20.46 -0.20 8.42
CA GLY A 45 -20.46 -1.67 8.42
C GLY A 45 -19.21 -2.25 7.76
N ILE A 46 -19.39 -3.33 7.00
CA ILE A 46 -18.31 -3.99 6.24
C ILE A 46 -18.17 -3.30 4.88
N ALA A 47 -16.94 -3.16 4.41
CA ALA A 47 -16.64 -2.64 3.09
C ALA A 47 -17.25 -3.56 2.01
N PRO A 48 -17.90 -3.00 0.98
CA PRO A 48 -18.53 -3.79 -0.06
C PRO A 48 -17.48 -4.54 -0.89
N PRO A 49 -17.86 -5.66 -1.53
CA PRO A 49 -16.97 -6.41 -2.41
C PRO A 49 -16.60 -5.60 -3.67
N ALA A 50 -15.43 -5.91 -4.23
CA ALA A 50 -14.94 -5.34 -5.47
C ALA A 50 -15.28 -6.25 -6.66
N SER A 51 -15.82 -5.68 -7.74
CA SER A 51 -16.05 -6.43 -8.97
C SER A 51 -14.73 -6.80 -9.66
N ALA A 52 -13.73 -5.91 -9.57
CA ALA A 52 -12.38 -6.14 -10.05
C ALA A 52 -11.37 -5.48 -9.10
N MET A 53 -10.33 -6.22 -8.71
CA MET A 53 -9.22 -5.76 -7.89
C MET A 53 -7.95 -6.47 -8.39
N TYR A 54 -6.98 -5.76 -8.95
CA TYR A 54 -5.80 -6.43 -9.49
C TYR A 54 -4.87 -6.95 -8.40
N LYS A 55 -4.24 -8.10 -8.69
CA LYS A 55 -3.15 -8.65 -7.90
C LYS A 55 -1.90 -7.77 -8.08
N LEU A 56 -1.32 -7.33 -6.96
CA LEU A 56 -0.06 -6.60 -6.97
C LEU A 56 1.13 -7.51 -7.28
N ARG A 57 2.08 -6.97 -8.03
CA ARG A 57 3.41 -7.51 -8.26
C ARG A 57 4.44 -6.58 -7.63
N TYR A 58 5.48 -7.16 -7.03
CA TYR A 58 6.63 -6.38 -6.58
C TYR A 58 7.47 -5.88 -7.76
N ASP A 59 7.94 -4.64 -7.70
CA ASP A 59 8.73 -4.03 -8.75
C ASP A 59 9.96 -3.30 -8.21
N CYS A 60 11.13 -3.66 -8.74
CA CYS A 60 12.41 -3.11 -8.33
C CYS A 60 12.56 -1.61 -8.66
N ASN A 61 11.93 -1.10 -9.73
CA ASN A 61 12.01 0.32 -10.05
C ASN A 61 11.20 1.12 -9.03
N ALA A 62 10.01 0.63 -8.68
CA ALA A 62 9.19 1.19 -7.60
C ALA A 62 9.94 1.20 -6.26
N GLU A 63 10.63 0.09 -5.91
CA GLU A 63 11.49 0.01 -4.72
C GLU A 63 12.65 1.02 -4.78
N SER A 64 13.31 1.19 -5.93
CA SER A 64 14.42 2.13 -6.09
C SER A 64 14.01 3.57 -5.77
N TYR A 65 12.83 4.02 -6.24
CA TYR A 65 12.30 5.34 -5.88
C TYR A 65 11.99 5.45 -4.38
N ALA A 66 11.43 4.38 -3.78
CA ALA A 66 11.18 4.36 -2.34
C ALA A 66 12.51 4.42 -1.57
N GLN A 67 13.53 3.71 -2.02
CA GLN A 67 14.86 3.65 -1.40
C GLN A 67 15.56 5.01 -1.45
N GLN A 68 15.51 5.68 -2.59
CA GLN A 68 16.03 7.05 -2.75
C GLN A 68 15.36 8.00 -1.76
N HIS A 69 14.04 7.90 -1.58
CA HIS A 69 13.33 8.76 -0.64
C HIS A 69 13.65 8.45 0.81
N VAL A 70 13.60 7.18 1.25
CA VAL A 70 13.89 6.86 2.65
C VAL A 70 15.33 7.23 3.05
N ASN A 71 16.26 7.26 2.09
CA ASN A 71 17.64 7.72 2.30
C ASN A 71 17.76 9.19 2.71
N THR A 72 16.76 10.02 2.41
CA THR A 72 16.75 11.44 2.81
C THR A 72 16.47 11.62 4.31
N CYS A 73 15.80 10.65 4.95
CA CYS A 73 15.40 10.73 6.35
C CYS A 73 14.64 12.03 6.71
N ASP A 74 13.82 12.57 5.81
CA ASP A 74 13.06 13.80 6.06
C ASP A 74 11.72 13.56 6.78
N GLY A 75 11.22 12.32 6.75
CA GLY A 75 9.95 11.89 7.35
C GLY A 75 8.71 12.51 6.69
N ARG A 76 8.80 13.00 5.45
CA ARG A 76 7.72 13.72 4.75
C ARG A 76 7.31 12.96 3.49
N ASN A 77 6.34 13.48 2.76
CA ASN A 77 6.05 12.98 1.41
C ASN A 77 6.96 13.71 0.42
N GLN A 78 7.47 13.01 -0.57
CA GLN A 78 8.21 13.64 -1.67
C GLN A 78 7.24 14.31 -2.67
N PRO A 79 7.73 15.30 -3.44
CA PRO A 79 6.99 15.85 -4.57
C PRO A 79 6.84 14.80 -5.68
N GLU A 80 5.80 14.94 -6.51
CA GLU A 80 5.49 14.01 -7.60
C GLU A 80 6.64 13.84 -8.62
N SER A 81 7.46 14.87 -8.80
CA SER A 81 8.67 14.82 -9.64
C SER A 81 9.74 13.86 -9.11
N GLY A 82 9.72 13.51 -7.81
CA GLY A 82 10.66 12.57 -7.20
C GLY A 82 10.33 11.10 -7.46
N HIS A 83 9.12 10.81 -7.94
CA HIS A 83 8.63 9.45 -8.17
C HIS A 83 7.66 9.40 -9.37
N PRO A 84 8.12 9.79 -10.57
CA PRO A 84 7.26 9.89 -11.75
C PRO A 84 6.59 8.56 -12.08
N GLY A 85 5.28 8.58 -12.30
CA GLY A 85 4.48 7.38 -12.59
C GLY A 85 4.05 6.57 -11.36
N TYR A 86 4.46 6.98 -10.15
CA TYR A 86 4.09 6.32 -8.90
C TYR A 86 3.35 7.26 -7.96
N LYS A 87 2.53 6.70 -7.08
CA LYS A 87 1.99 7.39 -5.90
C LYS A 87 2.54 6.77 -4.65
N GLU A 88 2.74 7.60 -3.63
CA GLU A 88 3.48 7.21 -2.42
C GLU A 88 2.59 7.11 -1.18
N ASN A 89 2.88 6.12 -0.33
CA ASN A 89 2.60 6.17 1.10
C ASN A 89 3.89 6.18 1.91
N VAL A 90 3.98 7.06 2.91
CA VAL A 90 5.08 7.07 3.87
C VAL A 90 4.62 6.81 5.31
N ASN A 91 5.52 6.30 6.15
CA ASN A 91 5.31 6.14 7.58
C ASN A 91 6.57 6.49 8.36
N VAL A 92 6.40 7.25 9.45
CA VAL A 92 7.46 7.56 10.42
C VAL A 92 7.14 6.84 11.71
N LEU A 93 8.03 5.96 12.14
CA LEU A 93 7.90 5.19 13.36
C LEU A 93 8.95 5.65 14.39
N GLY A 94 8.53 6.45 15.37
CA GLY A 94 9.38 7.00 16.43
C GLY A 94 9.68 6.03 17.59
N ARG A 95 9.71 4.71 17.33
CA ARG A 95 10.06 3.68 18.32
C ARG A 95 10.99 2.65 17.69
N GLN A 96 11.74 1.94 18.53
CA GLN A 96 12.59 0.84 18.08
C GLN A 96 11.74 -0.30 17.49
N SER A 97 12.20 -0.85 16.37
CA SER A 97 11.63 -1.99 15.67
C SER A 97 12.70 -2.53 14.72
N ASP A 98 12.59 -3.80 14.34
CA ASP A 98 13.24 -4.28 13.13
C ASP A 98 12.49 -3.76 11.87
N PHE A 99 13.06 -3.96 10.69
CA PHE A 99 12.46 -3.51 9.43
C PHE A 99 11.16 -4.25 9.10
N ALA A 100 11.06 -5.54 9.44
CA ALA A 100 9.84 -6.31 9.24
C ALA A 100 8.67 -5.77 10.07
N GLY A 101 8.89 -5.49 11.36
CA GLY A 101 7.90 -4.88 12.24
C GLY A 101 7.54 -3.45 11.83
N ALA A 102 8.51 -2.68 11.32
CA ALA A 102 8.24 -1.35 10.77
C ALA A 102 7.36 -1.41 9.52
N ALA A 103 7.61 -2.37 8.62
CA ALA A 103 6.79 -2.63 7.43
C ALA A 103 5.36 -3.00 7.83
N GLN A 104 5.21 -3.98 8.72
CA GLN A 104 3.91 -4.43 9.22
C GLN A 104 3.14 -3.29 9.88
N TRP A 105 3.83 -2.45 10.66
CA TRP A 105 3.21 -1.30 11.30
C TRP A 105 2.75 -0.26 10.29
N ALA A 106 3.57 0.06 9.28
CA ALA A 106 3.20 0.99 8.22
C ALA A 106 1.95 0.49 7.47
N MET A 107 1.96 -0.76 7.03
CA MET A 107 0.85 -1.39 6.32
C MET A 107 -0.44 -1.42 7.16
N ALA A 108 -0.36 -1.86 8.42
CA ALA A 108 -1.50 -1.90 9.33
C ALA A 108 -2.05 -0.49 9.64
N SER A 109 -1.15 0.50 9.82
CA SER A 109 -1.51 1.90 10.07
C SER A 109 -2.25 2.52 8.89
N TRP A 110 -1.76 2.29 7.67
CA TRP A 110 -2.38 2.80 6.45
C TRP A 110 -3.71 2.10 6.17
N TRP A 111 -3.75 0.77 6.23
CA TRP A 111 -4.94 -0.02 5.97
C TRP A 111 -6.05 0.26 7.00
N GLY A 112 -5.69 0.33 8.28
CA GLY A 112 -6.60 0.60 9.38
C GLY A 112 -7.28 1.97 9.34
N GLN A 113 -6.89 2.87 8.43
CA GLN A 113 -7.62 4.12 8.20
C GLN A 113 -9.07 3.89 7.78
N LEU A 114 -9.36 2.83 7.01
CA LEU A 114 -10.72 2.48 6.61
C LEU A 114 -11.59 2.16 7.83
N ALA A 115 -11.12 1.26 8.70
CA ALA A 115 -11.83 0.86 9.90
C ALA A 115 -12.03 2.03 10.88
N ARG A 116 -11.09 2.97 10.93
CA ARG A 116 -11.13 4.12 11.86
C ARG A 116 -12.00 5.27 11.38
N PHE A 117 -11.92 5.61 10.09
CA PHE A 117 -12.49 6.86 9.58
C PHE A 117 -13.65 6.66 8.60
N GLY A 118 -13.71 5.48 7.98
CA GLY A 118 -14.69 5.14 6.97
C GLY A 118 -14.64 6.01 5.72
N MET A 119 -15.30 5.51 4.70
CA MET A 119 -15.66 6.23 3.49
C MET A 119 -17.03 5.78 3.00
N ARG A 120 -17.53 6.48 1.99
CA ARG A 120 -18.81 6.18 1.36
C ARG A 120 -18.84 4.72 0.88
N THR A 121 -20.01 4.10 0.94
CA THR A 121 -20.23 2.70 0.53
C THR A 121 -20.18 2.51 -0.99
N ASP A 122 -20.25 3.58 -1.78
CA ASP A 122 -19.96 3.53 -3.21
C ASP A 122 -18.45 3.56 -3.50
N MET A 123 -17.57 3.66 -2.50
CA MET A 123 -16.12 3.74 -2.68
C MET A 123 -15.63 4.94 -3.53
N LEU A 124 -16.46 5.98 -3.70
CA LEU A 124 -16.09 7.16 -4.47
C LEU A 124 -15.03 8.02 -3.74
N PHE A 125 -13.89 8.27 -4.40
CA PHE A 125 -12.86 9.17 -3.92
C PHE A 125 -13.18 10.62 -4.28
N THR A 126 -13.77 11.35 -3.34
CA THR A 126 -14.23 12.73 -3.55
C THR A 126 -13.16 13.78 -3.25
N GLU A 127 -13.39 15.00 -3.74
CA GLU A 127 -12.56 16.16 -3.39
C GLU A 127 -12.55 16.42 -1.87
N ALA A 128 -13.68 16.20 -1.20
CA ALA A 128 -13.77 16.30 0.24
C ALA A 128 -12.82 15.32 0.94
N ILE A 129 -12.72 14.06 0.48
CA ILE A 129 -11.75 13.08 0.97
C ILE A 129 -10.31 13.55 0.70
N ARG A 130 -10.03 14.08 -0.49
CA ARG A 130 -8.69 14.58 -0.86
C ARG A 130 -8.22 15.72 0.06
N ARG A 131 -9.12 16.63 0.43
CA ARG A 131 -8.83 17.83 1.24
C ARG A 131 -8.89 17.61 2.75
N ARG A 132 -9.28 16.42 3.23
CA ARG A 132 -9.33 16.11 4.67
C ARG A 132 -8.00 16.47 5.34
N ARG A 133 -8.08 17.28 6.40
CA ARG A 133 -6.93 17.63 7.26
C ARG A 133 -6.80 16.64 8.41
N THR A 134 -7.93 16.23 8.99
CA THR A 134 -8.05 15.17 10.01
C THR A 134 -8.73 13.93 9.41
N ASN A 135 -8.67 12.79 10.10
CA ASN A 135 -9.35 11.55 9.69
C ASN A 135 -8.99 11.14 8.24
N ASN A 136 -7.70 11.23 7.94
CA ASN A 136 -7.16 10.94 6.61
C ASN A 136 -7.29 9.46 6.29
N ILE A 137 -7.95 9.16 5.18
CA ILE A 137 -8.08 7.81 4.62
C ILE A 137 -7.23 7.60 3.36
N ARG A 138 -6.50 8.65 2.95
CA ARG A 138 -5.75 8.72 1.69
C ARG A 138 -4.62 7.70 1.58
N LYS A 139 -4.20 7.03 2.66
CA LYS A 139 -3.17 5.98 2.56
C LYS A 139 -3.82 4.63 2.29
N PHE A 140 -4.92 4.32 3.00
CA PHE A 140 -5.77 3.17 2.67
C PHE A 140 -6.22 3.21 1.21
N THR A 141 -6.77 4.33 0.75
CA THR A 141 -7.33 4.41 -0.61
C THR A 141 -6.27 4.23 -1.69
N LYS A 142 -5.00 4.58 -1.44
CA LYS A 142 -3.91 4.25 -2.37
C LYS A 142 -3.61 2.76 -2.38
N MET A 143 -3.60 2.12 -1.22
CA MET A 143 -3.35 0.67 -1.13
C MET A 143 -4.43 -0.11 -1.86
N ALA A 144 -5.69 0.18 -1.55
CA ALA A 144 -6.86 -0.51 -2.07
C ALA A 144 -7.31 -0.05 -3.46
N TRP A 145 -6.50 0.74 -4.17
CA TRP A 145 -6.88 1.26 -5.48
C TRP A 145 -6.88 0.13 -6.51
N TRP A 146 -8.03 -0.16 -7.10
CA TRP A 146 -8.28 -1.37 -7.88
C TRP A 146 -7.34 -1.59 -9.05
N SER A 147 -6.91 -0.50 -9.67
CA SER A 147 -6.08 -0.52 -10.87
C SER A 147 -4.59 -0.68 -10.57
N ASN A 148 -4.18 -0.67 -9.29
CA ASN A 148 -2.78 -0.87 -8.95
C ASN A 148 -2.35 -2.30 -9.26
N THR A 149 -1.24 -2.43 -9.97
CA THR A 149 -0.62 -3.71 -10.31
C THR A 149 0.80 -3.80 -9.79
N ILE A 150 1.38 -2.68 -9.36
CA ILE A 150 2.77 -2.58 -8.93
C ILE A 150 2.86 -2.01 -7.51
N VAL A 151 3.73 -2.62 -6.70
CA VAL A 151 4.19 -2.07 -5.42
C VAL A 151 5.71 -2.21 -5.28
N GLY A 152 6.35 -1.26 -4.62
CA GLY A 152 7.74 -1.37 -4.19
C GLY A 152 7.99 -0.52 -2.96
N CYS A 153 8.68 -1.06 -1.96
CA CYS A 153 8.81 -0.41 -0.65
C CYS A 153 10.26 -0.39 -0.18
N ALA A 154 10.62 0.64 0.59
CA ALA A 154 11.92 0.70 1.24
C ALA A 154 11.78 1.20 2.68
N ILE A 155 12.72 0.79 3.52
CA ILE A 155 12.75 1.12 4.94
C ILE A 155 14.17 1.53 5.33
N ARG A 156 14.28 2.61 6.11
CA ARG A 156 15.56 3.07 6.65
C ARG A 156 15.42 3.42 8.13
N ASN A 157 16.40 3.01 8.92
CA ASN A 157 16.58 3.54 10.26
C ASN A 157 17.30 4.91 10.16
N CYS A 158 16.64 5.97 10.61
CA CYS A 158 17.13 7.36 10.58
C CYS A 158 17.67 7.81 11.96
N GLY A 159 18.00 6.87 12.85
CA GLY A 159 18.47 7.12 14.21
C GLY A 159 17.31 7.25 15.19
N SER A 160 16.61 8.39 15.18
CA SER A 160 15.50 8.67 16.11
C SER A 160 14.15 8.10 15.67
N PHE A 161 14.02 7.67 14.41
CA PHE A 161 12.82 7.04 13.86
C PHE A 161 13.18 6.09 12.72
N ILE A 162 12.24 5.20 12.39
CA ILE A 162 12.30 4.37 11.20
C ILE A 162 11.37 4.97 10.15
N PHE A 163 11.88 5.17 8.95
CA PHE A 163 11.17 5.74 7.82
C PHE A 163 10.84 4.65 6.80
N THR A 164 9.56 4.53 6.45
CA THR A 164 9.07 3.58 5.44
C THR A 164 8.42 4.36 4.30
N SER A 165 8.76 4.04 3.06
CA SER A 165 8.09 4.53 1.86
C SER A 165 7.65 3.34 1.00
N CYS A 166 6.45 3.42 0.42
CA CYS A 166 5.94 2.48 -0.56
C CYS A 166 5.36 3.22 -1.77
N MET A 167 5.76 2.78 -2.95
CA MET A 167 5.29 3.22 -4.26
C MET A 167 4.21 2.31 -4.78
N TYR A 168 3.22 2.89 -5.46
CA TYR A 168 2.14 2.18 -6.13
C TYR A 168 1.96 2.72 -7.56
N ALA A 169 1.80 1.84 -8.53
CA ALA A 169 1.52 2.20 -9.93
C ALA A 169 0.32 1.40 -10.50
N PRO A 170 -0.50 2.02 -11.38
CA PRO A 170 -0.38 3.41 -11.90
C PRO A 170 -0.74 4.47 -10.83
N GLY A 171 -1.15 4.03 -9.65
CA GLY A 171 -1.43 4.87 -8.51
C GLY A 171 -2.91 5.20 -8.40
N GLY A 172 -3.29 5.75 -7.24
CA GLY A 172 -4.67 6.03 -6.90
C GLY A 172 -4.93 7.44 -6.40
N ASN A 173 -6.07 7.60 -5.71
CA ASN A 173 -6.57 8.87 -5.18
C ASN A 173 -6.91 9.90 -6.26
N VAL A 174 -7.41 9.44 -7.41
CA VAL A 174 -7.93 10.33 -8.45
C VAL A 174 -9.33 10.79 -8.05
N VAL A 175 -9.53 12.11 -7.98
CA VAL A 175 -10.82 12.70 -7.59
C VAL A 175 -11.89 12.34 -8.61
N GLY A 176 -13.05 11.90 -8.13
CA GLY A 176 -14.17 11.51 -8.98
C GLY A 176 -14.10 10.05 -9.46
N GLN A 177 -13.02 9.33 -9.18
CA GLN A 177 -12.91 7.90 -9.44
C GLN A 177 -13.22 7.08 -8.18
N HIS A 178 -13.58 5.83 -8.39
CA HIS A 178 -13.83 4.88 -7.32
C HIS A 178 -12.52 4.23 -6.88
N VAL A 179 -12.33 4.02 -5.57
CA VAL A 179 -11.19 3.25 -5.05
C VAL A 179 -11.20 1.85 -5.64
N TYR A 180 -12.38 1.25 -5.72
CA TYR A 180 -12.67 0.09 -6.54
C TYR A 180 -14.15 0.10 -6.94
N ASN A 181 -14.48 -0.56 -8.05
CA ASN A 181 -15.87 -0.72 -8.47
C ASN A 181 -16.57 -1.73 -7.57
N VAL A 182 -17.67 -1.31 -6.95
CA VAL A 182 -18.49 -2.20 -6.12
C VAL A 182 -19.26 -3.17 -7.01
N GLY A 183 -19.23 -4.46 -6.67
CA GLY A 183 -20.00 -5.48 -7.39
C GLY A 183 -19.68 -6.90 -6.93
N ALA A 184 -20.29 -7.88 -7.59
CA ALA A 184 -20.04 -9.29 -7.30
C ALA A 184 -18.54 -9.61 -7.49
N VAL A 185 -17.95 -10.32 -6.53
CA VAL A 185 -16.52 -10.66 -6.52
C VAL A 185 -16.12 -11.26 -7.88
N CYS A 186 -15.04 -10.76 -8.46
CA CYS A 186 -14.50 -11.15 -9.78
C CYS A 186 -15.37 -10.83 -11.02
N SER A 187 -16.58 -10.29 -10.88
CA SER A 187 -17.48 -10.05 -12.03
C SER A 187 -16.96 -9.06 -13.07
N GLY A 188 -15.96 -8.25 -12.73
CA GLY A 188 -15.28 -7.33 -13.63
C GLY A 188 -13.86 -7.74 -13.99
N CYS A 189 -13.39 -8.94 -13.61
CA CYS A 189 -12.05 -9.39 -14.02
C CYS A 189 -12.02 -9.69 -15.53
N PRO A 190 -10.97 -9.25 -16.26
CA PRO A 190 -10.83 -9.55 -17.68
C PRO A 190 -10.51 -11.02 -17.94
N ASP A 191 -9.70 -11.63 -17.07
CA ASP A 191 -9.20 -13.00 -17.22
C ASP A 191 -9.43 -13.82 -15.92
N MET A 192 -8.35 -14.32 -15.32
CA MET A 192 -8.38 -15.15 -14.13
C MET A 192 -8.68 -14.34 -12.87
N CYS A 193 -9.44 -14.95 -11.97
CA CYS A 193 -9.63 -14.46 -10.61
C CYS A 193 -9.19 -15.53 -9.60
N GLU A 194 -8.28 -15.16 -8.71
CA GLU A 194 -7.76 -16.02 -7.65
C GLU A 194 -7.97 -15.32 -6.31
N ASN A 195 -8.71 -15.95 -5.39
CA ASN A 195 -9.00 -15.39 -4.05
C ASN A 195 -9.60 -13.97 -4.06
N GLY A 196 -10.38 -13.63 -5.11
CA GLY A 196 -10.98 -12.30 -5.28
C GLY A 196 -10.08 -11.26 -5.93
N LEU A 197 -8.88 -11.65 -6.39
CA LEU A 197 -7.96 -10.78 -7.12
C LEU A 197 -7.86 -11.18 -8.58
N CYS A 198 -7.96 -10.19 -9.48
CA CYS A 198 -7.80 -10.38 -10.91
C CYS A 198 -6.33 -10.43 -11.29
N SER A 199 -5.98 -11.21 -12.31
CA SER A 199 -4.69 -11.07 -12.99
C SER A 199 -4.52 -9.65 -13.54
N ALA A 200 -3.35 -9.06 -13.28
CA ALA A 200 -2.98 -7.79 -13.88
C ALA A 200 -2.77 -7.98 -15.40
N PRO A 201 -3.18 -7.02 -16.24
CA PRO A 201 -2.89 -7.02 -17.67
C PRO A 201 -1.39 -6.78 -17.96
#